data_AF-A0A6I3MB37-F1
#
_entry.id   AF-A0A6I3MB37-F1
#
_cell.length_a   1.000
_cell.length_b   1.000
_cell.length_c   1.000
_cell.angle_alpha   90.00
_cell.angle_beta   90.00
_cell.angle_gamma   90.00
#
_symmetry.space_group_name_H-M   'P 1'
#
loop_
_entity.id
_entity.type
_entity.pdbx_description
1 polymer ?
#
loop_
_entity_poly.entity_id
_entity_poly.type
_entity_poly.pdbx_seq_one_letter_code
_entity_poly.pdbx_strand_id
1 'polypeptide(L)'
;MSAIQDTAGATSCIKDATGLCLMYRTWLIRCPIERTPIMALTLATLLESPPLPRYELAQRAGISRNTEWSIRDDQSRARLETLRELALACGYDIDVVLRAAYEPAAAAAARQMLGDLDVTNDDRERLFSVLGIDLDAELAALPKWSERLQRYADAGTTSTMTGRKRHAPVDGLRVREPLAVAVEAAHLAAPQHAPGALMLSGRNDLDRLMSAAMAASELYRNAADAAPRFRHQWAFSGWPALEALGAVHPVSVFDLEVASPRGKALPAVIWTSLPKQFGQFLTETHRKVSTVRAATVIIAPLAPHQLIGTGELVGAPLVSPVQAVIDSLGVGGELGTAALDLARGW
;
A
#
# COMPACT_ATOMS: atom_id res chain seq x y z
N MET A 1 -9.99 -23.73 -15.61
CA MET A 1 -9.20 -22.96 -14.63
C MET A 1 -10.13 -21.94 -14.00
N SER A 2 -10.66 -22.24 -12.81
CA SER A 2 -11.58 -21.36 -12.08
C SER A 2 -10.78 -20.24 -11.42
N ALA A 3 -11.16 -18.99 -11.69
CA ALA A 3 -10.61 -17.83 -11.01
C ALA A 3 -11.14 -17.82 -9.57
N ILE A 4 -10.24 -18.06 -8.61
CA ILE A 4 -10.51 -17.79 -7.19
C ILE A 4 -10.70 -16.27 -7.09
N GLN A 5 -11.92 -15.83 -6.79
CA GLN A 5 -12.19 -14.42 -6.49
C GLN A 5 -11.41 -14.01 -5.25
N ASP A 6 -10.66 -12.91 -5.33
CA ASP A 6 -10.00 -12.27 -4.18
C ASP A 6 -11.07 -11.73 -3.23
N THR A 7 -11.55 -12.56 -2.32
CA THR A 7 -12.27 -12.10 -1.12
C THR A 7 -11.27 -11.41 -0.21
N ALA A 8 -11.59 -10.19 0.26
CA ALA A 8 -10.78 -9.39 1.17
C ALA A 8 -10.30 -10.23 2.37
N GLY A 9 -9.04 -10.66 2.31
CA GLY A 9 -8.44 -11.54 3.29
C GLY A 9 -7.95 -10.79 4.52
N ALA A 10 -7.80 -11.52 5.61
CA ALA A 10 -7.22 -11.04 6.85
C ALA A 10 -5.76 -10.60 6.67
N THR A 11 -5.44 -9.35 6.99
CA THR A 11 -4.06 -8.84 6.98
C THR A 11 -3.46 -8.92 8.38
N SER A 12 -2.41 -9.72 8.51
CA SER A 12 -1.67 -9.94 9.75
C SER A 12 -0.20 -9.57 9.57
N CYS A 13 0.39 -8.87 10.54
CA CYS A 13 1.83 -8.64 10.55
C CYS A 13 2.57 -9.79 11.24
N ILE A 14 3.53 -10.39 10.55
CA ILE A 14 4.59 -11.18 11.18
C ILE A 14 5.90 -10.41 10.98
N LYS A 15 6.61 -10.12 12.07
CA LYS A 15 7.96 -9.56 11.97
C LYS A 15 8.95 -10.68 11.65
N ASP A 16 9.79 -10.48 10.64
CA ASP A 16 10.91 -11.38 10.40
C ASP A 16 12.05 -11.17 11.41
N ALA A 17 13.13 -11.94 11.27
CA ALA A 17 14.33 -11.82 12.11
C ALA A 17 15.04 -10.45 12.01
N THR A 18 14.69 -9.62 11.01
CA THR A 18 15.21 -8.27 10.83
C THR A 18 14.32 -7.20 11.48
N GLY A 19 13.19 -7.60 12.06
CA GLY A 19 12.22 -6.70 12.68
C GLY A 19 11.27 -6.03 11.69
N LEU A 20 11.33 -6.40 10.40
CA LEU A 20 10.47 -5.85 9.36
C LEU A 20 9.06 -6.45 9.50
N CYS A 21 8.03 -5.60 9.66
CA CYS A 21 6.63 -6.04 9.65
C CYS A 21 6.28 -6.51 8.23
N LEU A 22 6.34 -7.81 7.98
CA LEU A 22 5.82 -8.37 6.75
C LEU A 22 4.33 -8.64 6.98
N MET A 23 3.48 -7.80 6.39
CA MET A 23 2.05 -8.04 6.38
C MET A 23 1.67 -8.92 5.20
N TYR A 24 0.90 -9.96 5.51
CA TYR A 24 0.50 -10.98 4.55
C TYR A 24 -1.01 -11.01 4.40
N ARG A 25 -1.47 -11.10 3.15
CA ARG A 25 -2.89 -10.92 2.78
C ARG A 25 -3.67 -12.22 2.61
N THR A 26 -3.05 -13.41 2.73
CA THR A 26 -3.80 -14.66 2.57
C THR A 26 -3.14 -15.84 3.28
N TRP A 27 -3.91 -16.47 4.16
CA TRP A 27 -3.62 -17.78 4.75
C TRP A 27 -4.43 -18.83 3.99
N LEU A 28 -3.80 -19.90 3.52
CA LEU A 28 -4.52 -21.01 2.91
C LEU A 28 -4.74 -22.08 3.97
N ILE A 29 -5.99 -22.40 4.25
CA ILE A 29 -6.34 -23.44 5.22
C ILE A 29 -6.58 -24.74 4.45
N ARG A 30 -5.91 -25.83 4.83
CA ARG A 30 -6.16 -27.17 4.27
C ARG A 30 -6.92 -28.03 5.27
N CYS A 31 -7.91 -28.76 4.79
CA CYS A 31 -8.54 -29.83 5.55
C CYS A 31 -7.78 -31.14 5.26
N PRO A 32 -7.16 -31.77 6.27
CA PRO A 32 -6.46 -33.04 6.05
C PRO A 32 -7.41 -34.24 5.91
N ILE A 33 -8.73 -34.09 6.15
CA ILE A 33 -9.62 -35.23 6.44
C ILE A 33 -10.42 -35.73 5.22
N GLU A 34 -10.57 -34.99 4.10
CA GLU A 34 -11.34 -35.50 2.95
C GLU A 34 -10.74 -35.17 1.58
N ARG A 35 -10.78 -36.15 0.66
CA ARG A 35 -10.38 -36.07 -0.76
C ARG A 35 -11.40 -35.29 -1.62
N THR A 36 -12.00 -34.25 -1.07
CA THR A 36 -12.90 -33.32 -1.78
C THR A 36 -12.07 -32.19 -2.40
N PRO A 37 -12.50 -31.60 -3.53
CA PRO A 37 -11.75 -30.54 -4.19
C PRO A 37 -11.53 -29.38 -3.22
N ILE A 38 -10.26 -28.99 -3.09
CA ILE A 38 -9.74 -28.00 -2.16
C ILE A 38 -10.46 -26.67 -2.37
N MET A 39 -11.50 -26.39 -1.57
CA MET A 39 -11.92 -25.00 -1.38
C MET A 39 -10.88 -24.35 -0.49
N ALA A 40 -10.12 -23.41 -1.05
CA ALA A 40 -9.25 -22.54 -0.29
C ALA A 40 -10.09 -21.67 0.64
N LEU A 41 -10.31 -22.12 1.87
CA LEU A 41 -10.95 -21.32 2.90
C LEU A 41 -9.91 -20.34 3.45
N THR A 42 -10.25 -19.06 3.51
CA THR A 42 -9.41 -18.08 4.21
C THR A 42 -9.69 -18.12 5.70
N LEU A 43 -8.70 -17.74 6.50
CA LEU A 43 -8.88 -17.58 7.94
C LEU A 43 -9.98 -16.57 8.30
N ALA A 44 -10.15 -15.50 7.50
CA ALA A 44 -11.25 -14.56 7.70
C ALA A 44 -12.61 -15.27 7.62
N THR A 45 -12.80 -16.07 6.58
CA THR A 45 -14.01 -16.88 6.39
C THR A 45 -14.22 -17.87 7.53
N LEU A 46 -13.15 -18.51 8.03
CA LEU A 46 -13.23 -19.40 9.19
C LEU A 46 -13.66 -18.67 10.46
N LEU A 47 -13.15 -17.45 10.69
CA LEU A 47 -13.45 -16.66 11.89
C LEU A 47 -14.84 -16.02 11.84
N GLU A 48 -15.34 -15.69 10.66
CA GLU A 48 -16.68 -15.13 10.43
C GLU A 48 -17.76 -16.20 10.60
N SER A 49 -17.54 -17.39 10.06
CA SER A 49 -18.49 -18.51 10.09
C SER A 49 -17.81 -19.81 10.56
N PRO A 50 -17.40 -19.89 11.84
CA PRO A 50 -16.76 -21.10 12.35
C PRO A 50 -17.77 -22.26 12.38
N PRO A 51 -17.33 -23.50 12.12
CA PRO A 51 -18.17 -24.68 12.22
C PRO A 51 -18.62 -24.98 13.66
N LEU A 52 -18.00 -24.31 14.64
CA LEU A 52 -18.26 -24.44 16.07
C LEU A 52 -18.79 -23.13 16.66
N PRO A 53 -19.67 -23.19 17.68
CA PRO A 53 -20.03 -22.02 18.48
C PRO A 53 -18.79 -21.33 19.06
N ARG A 54 -18.80 -20.00 19.11
CA ARG A 54 -17.63 -19.18 19.50
C ARG A 54 -16.98 -19.60 20.82
N TYR A 55 -17.81 -19.91 21.83
CA TYR A 55 -17.32 -20.36 23.12
C TYR A 55 -16.56 -21.69 23.02
N GLU A 56 -17.14 -22.63 22.27
CA GLU A 56 -16.56 -23.95 22.08
C GLU A 56 -15.26 -23.86 21.28
N LEU A 57 -15.21 -23.00 20.26
CA LEU A 57 -13.98 -22.74 19.50
C LEU A 57 -12.85 -22.24 20.39
N ALA A 58 -13.09 -21.19 21.19
CA ALA A 58 -12.07 -20.65 22.10
C ALA A 58 -11.62 -21.70 23.14
N GLN A 59 -12.56 -22.48 23.69
CA GLN A 59 -12.26 -23.54 24.65
C GLN A 59 -11.42 -24.65 24.02
N ARG A 60 -11.77 -25.13 22.82
CA ARG A 60 -11.01 -26.18 22.11
C ARG A 60 -9.63 -25.71 21.65
N ALA A 61 -9.51 -24.46 21.25
CA ALA A 61 -8.23 -23.86 20.87
C ALA A 61 -7.35 -23.49 22.08
N GLY A 62 -7.84 -23.69 23.31
CA GLY A 62 -7.07 -23.38 24.53
C GLY A 62 -6.78 -21.89 24.71
N ILE A 63 -7.61 -20.99 24.14
CA ILE A 63 -7.42 -19.54 24.24
C ILE A 63 -8.56 -18.86 25.00
N SER A 64 -8.27 -17.68 25.55
CA SER A 64 -9.32 -16.90 26.23
C SER A 64 -10.36 -16.38 25.23
N ARG A 65 -11.62 -16.26 25.68
CA ARG A 65 -12.69 -15.64 24.88
C ARG A 65 -12.33 -14.22 24.43
N ASN A 66 -11.61 -13.48 25.28
CA ASN A 66 -11.18 -12.12 24.97
C ASN A 66 -10.14 -12.09 23.83
N THR A 67 -9.25 -13.09 23.79
CA THR A 67 -8.28 -13.28 22.71
C THR A 67 -8.98 -13.60 21.40
N GLU A 68 -9.92 -14.55 21.41
CA GLU A 68 -10.73 -14.90 20.22
C GLU A 68 -11.48 -13.67 19.68
N TRP A 69 -12.14 -12.93 20.58
CA TRP A 69 -12.91 -11.73 20.23
C TRP A 69 -12.01 -10.63 19.65
N SER A 70 -10.86 -10.37 20.29
CA SER A 70 -9.89 -9.37 19.82
C SER A 70 -9.32 -9.70 18.44
N ILE A 71 -9.10 -10.98 18.14
CA ILE A 71 -8.60 -11.43 16.83
C ILE A 71 -9.68 -11.27 15.75
N ARG A 72 -10.94 -11.54 16.06
CA ARG A 72 -12.04 -11.34 15.11
C ARG A 72 -12.22 -9.86 14.77
N ASP A 73 -12.23 -9.00 15.78
CA ASP A 73 -12.36 -7.56 15.60
C ASP A 73 -11.16 -6.97 14.83
N ASP A 74 -9.96 -7.42 15.19
CA ASP A 74 -8.71 -6.98 14.58
C ASP A 74 -7.71 -8.11 14.41
N GLN A 75 -7.73 -8.74 13.23
CA GLN A 75 -6.90 -9.88 12.87
C GLN A 75 -5.39 -9.59 12.94
N SER A 76 -4.98 -8.32 12.91
CA SER A 76 -3.58 -7.93 13.09
C SER A 76 -3.02 -8.27 14.48
N ARG A 77 -3.89 -8.52 15.46
CA ARG A 77 -3.53 -8.94 16.83
C ARG A 77 -3.20 -10.43 16.94
N ALA A 78 -3.48 -11.20 15.90
CA ALA A 78 -3.33 -12.64 15.94
C ALA A 78 -1.87 -13.06 15.83
N ARG A 79 -1.46 -13.99 16.70
CA ARG A 79 -0.17 -14.69 16.57
C ARG A 79 -0.38 -15.93 15.72
N LEU A 80 0.64 -16.33 14.95
CA LEU A 80 0.58 -17.53 14.12
C LEU A 80 0.22 -18.79 14.93
N GLU A 81 0.80 -18.94 16.13
CA GLU A 81 0.47 -20.01 17.06
C GLU A 81 -1.02 -20.02 17.40
N THR A 82 -1.58 -18.87 17.79
CA THR A 82 -3.00 -18.73 18.12
C THR A 82 -3.90 -19.05 16.92
N LEU A 83 -3.51 -18.63 15.73
CA LEU A 83 -4.25 -18.95 14.50
C LEU A 83 -4.25 -20.45 14.24
N ARG A 84 -3.10 -21.10 14.40
CA ARG A 84 -2.96 -22.54 14.24
C ARG A 84 -3.84 -23.31 15.22
N GLU A 85 -3.85 -22.93 16.50
CA GLU A 85 -4.72 -23.56 17.49
C GLU A 85 -6.21 -23.39 17.15
N LEU A 86 -6.61 -22.21 16.66
CA LEU A 86 -7.97 -21.97 16.18
C LEU A 86 -8.34 -22.82 14.97
N ALA A 87 -7.42 -23.01 14.02
CA ALA A 87 -7.65 -23.89 12.88
C ALA A 87 -7.75 -25.37 13.30
N LEU A 88 -6.84 -25.84 14.16
CA LEU A 88 -6.82 -27.20 14.67
C LEU A 88 -8.10 -27.52 15.46
N ALA A 89 -8.59 -26.58 16.26
CA ALA A 89 -9.85 -26.72 16.98
C ALA A 89 -11.06 -26.91 16.05
N CYS A 90 -10.99 -26.38 14.83
CA CYS A 90 -11.98 -26.55 13.77
C CYS A 90 -11.73 -27.78 12.87
N GLY A 91 -10.69 -28.58 13.14
CA GLY A 91 -10.31 -29.73 12.33
C GLY A 91 -9.52 -29.40 11.05
N TYR A 92 -8.93 -28.21 10.98
CA TYR A 92 -8.11 -27.76 9.85
C TYR A 92 -6.63 -27.62 10.23
N ASP A 93 -5.75 -27.64 9.23
CA ASP A 93 -4.35 -27.21 9.37
C ASP A 93 -4.08 -25.95 8.53
N ILE A 94 -3.06 -25.18 8.89
CA ILE A 94 -2.74 -23.91 8.23
C ILE A 94 -1.49 -24.07 7.36
N ASP A 95 -1.66 -23.78 6.07
CA ASP A 95 -0.55 -23.46 5.19
C ASP A 95 -0.35 -21.95 5.12
N VAL A 96 0.84 -21.51 5.53
CA VAL A 96 1.21 -20.10 5.47
C VAL A 96 1.86 -19.84 4.12
N VAL A 97 1.21 -18.99 3.31
CA VAL A 97 1.80 -18.47 2.07
C VAL A 97 2.04 -16.99 2.23
N LEU A 98 3.30 -16.60 2.12
CA LEU A 98 3.71 -15.21 2.18
C LEU A 98 3.39 -14.53 0.85
N ARG A 99 2.53 -13.51 0.89
CA ARG A 99 2.21 -12.62 -0.23
C ARG A 99 2.38 -11.18 0.20
N ALA A 100 2.92 -10.35 -0.67
CA ALA A 100 2.98 -8.92 -0.39
C ALA A 100 1.57 -8.38 -0.09
N ALA A 101 1.40 -7.75 1.07
CA ALA A 101 0.17 -7.02 1.36
C ALA A 101 0.12 -5.74 0.51
N TYR A 102 -1.11 -5.36 0.16
CA TYR A 102 -1.40 -4.07 -0.44
C TYR A 102 -2.68 -3.52 0.18
N GLU A 103 -2.55 -2.54 1.06
CA GLU A 103 -3.60 -1.89 1.83
C GLU A 103 -3.55 -0.38 1.57
N PRO A 104 -4.21 0.11 0.49
CA PRO A 104 -4.16 1.54 0.12
C PRO A 104 -4.69 2.46 1.24
N ALA A 105 -5.65 1.98 2.04
CA ALA A 105 -6.16 2.71 3.20
C ALA A 105 -5.10 2.99 4.27
N ALA A 106 -4.00 2.22 4.34
CA ALA A 106 -2.88 2.52 5.23
C ALA A 106 -2.14 3.81 4.79
N ALA A 107 -1.93 4.02 3.49
CA ALA A 107 -1.35 5.27 2.98
C ALA A 107 -2.27 6.46 3.26
N ALA A 108 -3.57 6.32 2.98
CA ALA A 108 -4.56 7.36 3.28
C ALA A 108 -4.59 7.73 4.77
N ALA A 109 -4.58 6.72 5.66
CA ALA A 109 -4.57 6.95 7.11
C ALA A 109 -3.27 7.63 7.57
N ALA A 110 -2.11 7.20 7.06
CA ALA A 110 -0.85 7.88 7.34
C ALA A 110 -0.88 9.34 6.89
N ARG A 111 -1.39 9.64 5.70
CA ARG A 111 -1.51 11.02 5.22
C ARG A 111 -2.46 11.86 6.08
N GLN A 112 -3.56 11.28 6.57
CA GLN A 112 -4.44 11.95 7.52
C GLN A 112 -3.73 12.24 8.85
N MET A 113 -3.03 11.24 9.40
CA MET A 113 -2.24 11.37 10.63
C MET A 113 -1.15 12.45 10.51
N LEU A 114 -0.55 12.57 9.33
CA LEU A 114 0.50 13.54 9.00
C LEU A 114 -0.05 14.92 8.59
N GLY A 115 -1.37 15.09 8.54
CA GLY A 115 -2.02 16.35 8.19
C GLY A 115 -1.99 16.71 6.70
N ASP A 116 -1.64 15.77 5.82
CA ASP A 116 -1.59 15.96 4.36
C ASP A 116 -2.92 15.65 3.68
N LEU A 117 -3.72 14.74 4.25
CA LEU A 117 -5.02 14.37 3.70
C LEU A 117 -6.14 15.15 4.40
N ASP A 118 -6.56 16.24 3.77
CA ASP A 118 -7.78 16.97 4.12
C ASP A 118 -8.84 16.77 3.03
N VAL A 119 -9.87 15.97 3.33
CA VAL A 119 -10.90 15.62 2.35
C VAL A 119 -12.07 16.59 2.45
N THR A 120 -12.27 17.38 1.40
CA THR A 120 -13.38 18.32 1.32
C THR A 120 -14.65 17.67 0.76
N ASN A 121 -15.81 18.30 0.96
CA ASN A 121 -17.06 17.86 0.31
C ASN A 121 -16.95 17.94 -1.23
N ASP A 122 -16.23 18.93 -1.74
CA ASP A 122 -15.92 19.07 -3.16
C ASP A 122 -15.16 17.86 -3.70
N ASP A 123 -14.19 17.33 -2.94
CA ASP A 123 -13.43 16.13 -3.35
C ASP A 123 -14.33 14.90 -3.40
N ARG A 124 -15.24 14.75 -2.43
CA ARG A 124 -16.21 13.64 -2.36
C ARG A 124 -17.12 13.62 -3.60
N GLU A 125 -17.78 14.73 -3.88
CA GLU A 125 -18.72 14.85 -5.00
C GLU A 125 -18.03 14.64 -6.36
N ARG A 126 -16.79 15.12 -6.49
CA ARG A 126 -16.00 15.01 -7.72
C ARG A 126 -15.48 13.59 -7.96
N LEU A 127 -14.90 12.96 -6.95
CA LEU A 127 -14.37 11.59 -7.11
C LEU A 127 -15.50 10.59 -7.41
N PHE A 128 -16.67 10.79 -6.79
CA PHE A 128 -17.86 10.00 -7.10
C PHE A 128 -18.33 10.22 -8.54
N SER A 129 -18.45 11.48 -8.99
CA SER A 129 -18.96 11.78 -10.34
C SER A 129 -18.00 11.39 -11.48
N VAL A 130 -16.68 11.54 -11.29
CA VAL A 130 -15.69 11.27 -12.35
C VAL A 130 -15.28 9.81 -12.43
N LEU A 131 -15.09 9.16 -11.28
CA LEU A 131 -14.53 7.82 -11.22
C LEU A 131 -15.55 6.77 -10.80
N GLY A 132 -16.75 7.18 -10.37
CA GLY A 132 -17.74 6.27 -9.79
C GLY A 132 -17.28 5.66 -8.47
N ILE A 133 -16.32 6.29 -7.79
CA ILE A 133 -15.73 5.74 -6.57
C ILE A 133 -16.42 6.32 -5.34
N ASP A 134 -16.93 5.42 -4.51
CA ASP A 134 -17.45 5.75 -3.18
C ASP A 134 -16.29 5.99 -2.21
N LEU A 135 -15.94 7.28 -2.04
CA LEU A 135 -14.90 7.69 -1.13
C LEU A 135 -15.28 7.42 0.34
N ASP A 136 -16.57 7.40 0.69
CA ASP A 136 -17.00 7.19 2.07
C ASP A 136 -16.68 5.78 2.56
N ALA A 137 -16.83 4.78 1.68
CA ALA A 137 -16.43 3.42 1.96
C ALA A 137 -14.91 3.30 2.26
N GLU A 138 -14.07 4.04 1.53
CA GLU A 138 -12.62 4.07 1.78
C GLU A 138 -12.28 4.83 3.07
N LEU A 139 -12.93 5.98 3.30
CA LEU A 139 -12.70 6.80 4.50
C LEU A 139 -13.17 6.12 5.78
N ALA A 140 -14.18 5.25 5.72
CA ALA A 140 -14.65 4.48 6.85
C ALA A 140 -13.56 3.55 7.44
N ALA A 141 -12.56 3.16 6.64
CA ALA A 141 -11.45 2.34 7.11
C ALA A 141 -10.35 3.13 7.83
N LEU A 142 -10.32 4.46 7.70
CA LEU A 142 -9.21 5.29 8.20
C LEU A 142 -9.03 5.22 9.73
N PRO A 143 -10.07 5.34 10.58
CA PRO A 143 -9.87 5.31 12.02
C PRO A 143 -9.18 4.00 12.48
N LYS A 144 -9.62 2.86 11.93
CA LYS A 144 -9.02 1.54 12.22
C LYS A 144 -7.57 1.45 11.76
N TRP A 145 -7.25 2.02 10.60
CA TRP A 145 -5.88 2.05 10.09
C TRP A 145 -4.97 3.00 10.87
N SER A 146 -5.47 4.18 11.28
CA SER A 146 -4.72 5.11 12.12
C SER A 146 -4.33 4.48 13.46
N GLU A 147 -5.26 3.77 14.12
CA GLU A 147 -4.96 3.00 15.34
C GLU A 147 -3.94 1.87 15.11
N ARG A 148 -3.98 1.21 13.96
CA ARG A 148 -3.01 0.17 13.59
C ARG A 148 -1.61 0.76 13.37
N LEU A 149 -1.50 1.80 12.55
CA LEU A 149 -0.24 2.49 12.26
C LEU A 149 0.39 3.05 13.52
N GLN A 150 -0.41 3.67 14.41
CA GLN A 150 0.08 4.16 15.70
C GLN A 150 0.68 3.02 16.54
N ARG A 151 0.03 1.86 16.61
CA ARG A 151 0.57 0.69 17.32
C ARG A 151 1.88 0.18 16.71
N TYR A 152 2.01 0.16 15.39
CA TYR A 152 3.24 -0.28 14.74
C TYR A 152 4.39 0.68 14.96
N ALA A 153 4.12 1.99 14.85
CA ALA A 153 5.07 3.04 15.17
C ALA A 153 5.57 2.90 16.62
N ASP A 154 4.67 2.80 17.60
CA ASP A 154 5.03 2.66 19.02
C ASP A 154 5.82 1.37 19.33
N ALA A 155 5.50 0.28 18.63
CA ALA A 155 6.20 -1.00 18.79
C ALA A 155 7.66 -0.94 18.28
N GLY A 156 7.94 -0.13 17.25
CA GLY A 156 9.29 0.10 16.75
C GLY A 156 10.17 0.84 17.76
N THR A 157 9.61 1.89 18.40
CA THR A 157 10.34 2.74 19.35
C THR A 157 10.70 2.01 20.65
N THR A 158 9.95 0.97 21.03
CA THR A 158 10.14 0.25 22.30
C THR A 158 11.37 -0.69 22.28
N SER A 159 11.91 -1.02 21.10
CA SER A 159 12.98 -2.02 20.97
C SER A 159 14.40 -1.51 21.29
N THR A 160 14.62 -0.19 21.42
CA THR A 160 15.97 0.38 21.59
C THR A 160 16.21 1.09 22.93
N MET A 161 15.20 1.24 23.79
CA MET A 161 15.38 1.88 25.11
C MET A 161 15.06 0.97 26.28
N THR A 162 16.11 0.58 26.99
CA THR A 162 16.10 -0.02 28.31
C THR A 162 15.18 0.73 29.29
N GLY A 163 14.05 0.11 29.64
CA GLY A 163 13.60 0.05 31.04
C GLY A 163 12.83 1.23 31.66
N ARG A 164 12.26 2.18 30.92
CA ARG A 164 11.32 3.16 31.53
C ARG A 164 10.03 3.32 30.73
N LYS A 165 9.01 2.55 31.13
CA LYS A 165 7.60 2.77 30.74
C LYS A 165 7.15 4.13 31.31
N ARG A 166 7.13 5.18 30.49
CA ARG A 166 6.35 6.38 30.80
C ARG A 166 4.94 6.19 30.28
N HIS A 167 3.98 6.09 31.20
CA HIS A 167 2.57 6.28 30.89
C HIS A 167 2.20 7.77 30.97
N ALA A 168 1.42 8.21 29.97
CA ALA A 168 0.54 9.38 29.88
C ALA A 168 0.81 10.27 28.64
N PRO A 169 -0.19 11.05 28.14
CA PRO A 169 -1.63 10.96 28.31
C PRO A 169 -2.37 10.65 26.98
N VAL A 170 -3.64 10.24 27.13
CA VAL A 170 -4.67 10.13 26.09
C VAL A 170 -5.33 11.51 26.00
N ASP A 171 -5.01 12.29 24.97
CA ASP A 171 -5.94 13.22 24.30
C ASP A 171 -5.22 13.96 23.17
N GLY A 172 -5.81 13.87 21.97
CA GLY A 172 -5.23 14.29 20.70
C GLY A 172 -4.30 13.22 20.11
N LEU A 173 -4.59 12.77 18.89
CA LEU A 173 -3.78 11.82 18.12
C LEU A 173 -2.44 12.48 17.72
N ARG A 174 -1.56 12.74 18.68
CA ARG A 174 -0.21 13.23 18.40
C ARG A 174 0.61 12.06 17.85
N VAL A 175 0.92 12.12 16.57
CA VAL A 175 1.86 11.20 15.93
C VAL A 175 3.20 11.34 16.64
N ARG A 176 3.58 10.31 17.40
CA ARG A 176 4.81 10.34 18.21
C ARG A 176 6.08 10.31 17.36
N GLU A 177 6.00 9.74 16.16
CA GLU A 177 7.11 9.62 15.23
C GLU A 177 6.57 9.60 13.78
N PRO A 178 6.44 10.77 13.12
CA PRO A 178 5.89 10.91 11.76
C PRO A 178 6.52 9.97 10.74
N LEU A 179 7.84 9.81 10.83
CA LEU A 179 8.62 8.93 9.97
C LEU A 179 8.23 7.45 10.13
N ALA A 180 8.01 6.99 11.36
CA ALA A 180 7.62 5.60 11.61
C ALA A 180 6.25 5.29 11.00
N VAL A 181 5.30 6.24 11.07
CA VAL A 181 3.99 6.11 10.43
C VAL A 181 4.12 6.02 8.91
N ALA A 182 4.93 6.88 8.29
CA ALA A 182 5.17 6.86 6.85
C ALA A 182 5.82 5.55 6.38
N VAL A 183 6.83 5.05 7.11
CA VAL A 183 7.52 3.79 6.80
C VAL A 183 6.58 2.59 6.91
N GLU A 184 5.78 2.51 7.97
CA GLU A 184 4.82 1.41 8.13
C GLU A 184 3.72 1.46 7.07
N ALA A 185 3.20 2.63 6.72
CA ALA A 185 2.26 2.77 5.61
C ALA A 185 2.88 2.38 4.27
N ALA A 186 4.14 2.75 4.04
CA ALA A 186 4.89 2.42 2.82
C ALA A 186 5.05 0.90 2.62
N HIS A 187 5.32 0.15 3.69
CA HIS A 187 5.37 -1.32 3.63
C HIS A 187 4.05 -1.94 3.20
N LEU A 188 2.93 -1.27 3.50
CA LEU A 188 1.57 -1.78 3.25
C LEU A 188 0.96 -1.29 1.97
N ALA A 189 1.37 -0.14 1.47
CA ALA A 189 0.78 0.50 0.30
C ALA A 189 1.77 0.62 -0.87
N ALA A 190 2.85 -0.16 -0.86
CA ALA A 190 3.88 -0.11 -1.89
C ALA A 190 3.27 -0.31 -3.31
N PRO A 191 3.53 0.61 -4.26
CA PRO A 191 2.88 0.59 -5.58
C PRO A 191 3.05 -0.72 -6.36
N GLN A 192 4.23 -1.34 -6.26
CA GLN A 192 4.52 -2.60 -6.95
C GLN A 192 3.68 -3.79 -6.47
N HIS A 193 3.09 -3.70 -5.26
CA HIS A 193 2.28 -4.76 -4.67
C HIS A 193 0.79 -4.59 -4.99
N ALA A 194 0.41 -3.46 -5.59
CA ALA A 194 -0.97 -3.19 -5.97
C ALA A 194 -1.49 -4.24 -6.97
N PRO A 195 -2.68 -4.84 -6.74
CA PRO A 195 -3.26 -5.82 -7.66
C PRO A 195 -3.45 -5.26 -9.07
N GLY A 196 -2.70 -5.80 -10.04
CA GLY A 196 -2.72 -5.30 -11.43
C GLY A 196 -1.61 -4.29 -11.75
N ALA A 197 -0.69 -4.02 -10.81
CA ALA A 197 0.50 -3.24 -11.09
C ALA A 197 1.38 -3.88 -12.17
N LEU A 198 2.00 -3.03 -12.99
CA LEU A 198 2.93 -3.40 -14.04
C LEU A 198 4.29 -2.80 -13.72
N MET A 199 5.33 -3.64 -13.79
CA MET A 199 6.72 -3.19 -13.69
C MET A 199 7.38 -3.28 -15.06
N LEU A 200 7.92 -2.16 -15.51
CA LEU A 200 8.52 -1.99 -16.82
C LEU A 200 9.95 -1.48 -16.69
N SER A 201 10.80 -1.88 -17.64
CA SER A 201 12.20 -1.48 -17.75
C SER A 201 12.43 -0.90 -19.14
N GLY A 202 12.87 0.35 -19.20
CA GLY A 202 12.98 1.12 -20.45
C GLY A 202 13.15 2.61 -20.17
N ARG A 203 12.78 3.44 -21.15
CA ARG A 203 12.85 4.91 -21.09
C ARG A 203 11.92 5.51 -20.04
N ASN A 204 12.47 6.13 -18.99
CA ASN A 204 11.68 6.76 -17.91
C ASN A 204 11.70 8.31 -17.97
N ASP A 205 11.98 8.90 -19.12
CA ASP A 205 11.88 10.35 -19.30
C ASP A 205 10.42 10.83 -19.19
N LEU A 206 10.22 11.97 -18.51
CA LEU A 206 8.90 12.49 -18.16
C LEU A 206 8.03 12.72 -19.41
N ASP A 207 8.62 13.24 -20.49
CA ASP A 207 7.92 13.47 -21.77
C ASP A 207 7.31 12.20 -22.34
N ARG A 208 8.08 11.09 -22.38
CA ARG A 208 7.57 9.80 -22.86
C ARG A 208 6.46 9.27 -21.97
N LEU A 209 6.61 9.38 -20.64
CA LEU A 209 5.60 8.89 -19.70
C LEU A 209 4.31 9.73 -19.79
N MET A 210 4.42 11.06 -19.86
CA MET A 210 3.28 11.95 -20.07
C MET A 210 2.57 11.67 -21.38
N SER A 211 3.31 11.48 -22.48
CA SER A 211 2.74 11.13 -23.78
C SER A 211 1.89 9.84 -23.70
N ALA A 212 2.41 8.79 -23.06
CA ALA A 212 1.68 7.55 -22.85
C ALA A 212 0.44 7.75 -21.94
N ALA A 213 0.58 8.56 -20.88
CA ALA A 213 -0.51 8.87 -19.96
C ALA A 213 -1.67 9.62 -20.64
N MET A 214 -1.32 10.59 -21.48
CA MET A 214 -2.26 11.38 -22.26
C MET A 214 -2.97 10.51 -23.30
N ALA A 215 -2.25 9.67 -24.03
CA ALA A 215 -2.84 8.74 -24.99
C ALA A 215 -3.80 7.73 -24.32
N ALA A 216 -3.41 7.19 -23.15
CA ALA A 216 -4.28 6.31 -22.36
C ALA A 216 -5.54 7.01 -21.85
N SER A 217 -5.42 8.29 -21.47
CA SER A 217 -6.53 9.09 -20.96
C SER A 217 -7.46 9.60 -22.07
N GLU A 218 -6.94 9.87 -23.27
CA GLU A 218 -7.73 10.37 -24.41
C GLU A 218 -8.74 9.33 -24.88
N LEU A 219 -8.41 8.04 -24.79
CA LEU A 219 -9.37 6.95 -25.00
C LEU A 219 -10.60 7.04 -24.08
N TYR A 220 -10.47 7.68 -22.92
CA TYR A 220 -11.55 7.87 -21.94
C TYR A 220 -12.22 9.25 -22.05
N ARG A 221 -11.54 10.24 -22.65
CA ARG A 221 -11.97 11.66 -22.69
C ARG A 221 -13.23 11.89 -23.55
N ASN A 222 -13.62 10.93 -24.37
CA ASN A 222 -14.90 10.95 -25.08
C ASN A 222 -16.13 10.84 -24.14
N ALA A 223 -15.98 10.91 -22.81
CA ALA A 223 -17.03 10.62 -21.83
C ALA A 223 -17.58 11.79 -20.98
N ALA A 224 -16.89 12.91 -20.65
CA ALA A 224 -17.54 14.00 -19.84
C ALA A 224 -16.73 15.30 -19.63
N ASP A 225 -17.47 16.41 -19.43
CA ASP A 225 -17.12 17.77 -18.99
C ASP A 225 -16.46 17.88 -17.59
N ALA A 226 -15.35 17.20 -17.34
CA ALA A 226 -14.70 17.24 -16.03
C ALA A 226 -13.90 18.54 -15.75
N ALA A 227 -13.97 19.02 -14.50
CA ALA A 227 -13.26 20.20 -14.01
C ALA A 227 -11.72 20.09 -14.16
N PRO A 228 -10.98 21.22 -14.27
CA PRO A 228 -9.57 21.23 -14.68
C PRO A 228 -8.61 20.38 -13.83
N ARG A 229 -8.84 20.27 -12.51
CA ARG A 229 -7.90 19.63 -11.57
C ARG A 229 -7.87 18.11 -11.62
N PHE A 230 -8.90 17.46 -12.18
CA PHE A 230 -8.96 15.99 -12.33
C PHE A 230 -9.12 15.55 -13.79
N ARG A 231 -8.65 16.38 -14.74
CA ARG A 231 -8.55 15.98 -16.17
C ARG A 231 -7.74 14.71 -16.36
N HIS A 232 -6.86 14.41 -15.42
CA HIS A 232 -5.97 13.27 -15.44
C HIS A 232 -6.49 12.23 -14.46
N GLN A 233 -6.93 11.08 -14.96
CA GLN A 233 -7.19 9.88 -14.14
C GLN A 233 -5.87 9.16 -13.81
N TRP A 234 -4.84 9.96 -13.53
CA TRP A 234 -3.50 9.51 -13.25
C TRP A 234 -2.67 10.60 -12.56
N ALA A 235 -1.66 10.19 -11.80
CA ALA A 235 -0.69 11.07 -11.17
C ALA A 235 0.68 10.39 -11.08
N PHE A 236 1.75 11.17 -11.18
CA PHE A 236 3.11 10.71 -10.98
C PHE A 236 3.51 10.73 -9.50
N SER A 237 4.33 9.75 -9.13
CA SER A 237 4.98 9.59 -7.85
C SER A 237 6.38 8.99 -8.06
N GLY A 238 7.08 8.63 -7.00
CA GLY A 238 8.46 8.14 -7.08
C GLY A 238 9.41 9.24 -7.54
N TRP A 239 10.31 8.93 -8.47
CA TRP A 239 11.37 9.87 -8.89
C TRP A 239 10.86 11.26 -9.31
N PRO A 240 9.89 11.42 -10.23
CA PRO A 240 9.42 12.75 -10.64
C PRO A 240 8.88 13.60 -9.48
N ALA A 241 8.20 12.97 -8.53
CA ALA A 241 7.66 13.69 -7.38
C ALA A 241 8.75 14.05 -6.36
N LEU A 242 9.73 13.16 -6.11
CA LEU A 242 10.86 13.48 -5.24
C LEU A 242 11.77 14.56 -5.84
N GLU A 243 11.96 14.57 -7.17
CA GLU A 243 12.67 15.64 -7.87
C GLU A 243 11.95 16.98 -7.71
N ALA A 244 10.61 17.01 -7.87
CA ALA A 244 9.80 18.21 -7.64
C ALA A 244 9.92 18.76 -6.21
N LEU A 245 10.14 17.87 -5.23
CA LEU A 245 10.35 18.22 -3.83
C LEU A 245 11.80 18.58 -3.51
N GLY A 246 12.71 18.56 -4.49
CA GLY A 246 14.13 18.84 -4.30
C GLY A 246 14.89 17.76 -3.54
N ALA A 247 14.32 16.57 -3.37
CA ALA A 247 14.95 15.44 -2.67
C ALA A 247 15.94 14.67 -3.54
N VAL A 248 15.79 14.78 -4.86
CA VAL A 248 16.73 14.23 -5.84
C VAL A 248 17.19 15.38 -6.70
N HIS A 249 18.49 15.68 -6.66
CA HIS A 249 19.04 16.64 -7.61
C HIS A 249 19.09 15.99 -8.99
N PRO A 250 18.68 16.69 -10.06
CA PRO A 250 18.96 16.22 -11.41
C PRO A 250 20.46 16.00 -11.49
N VAL A 251 20.87 14.81 -11.92
CA VAL A 251 22.28 14.58 -12.28
C VAL A 251 22.59 15.65 -13.33
N SER A 252 23.45 16.61 -12.95
CA SER A 252 23.78 17.75 -13.78
C SER A 252 24.09 17.28 -15.19
N VAL A 253 23.45 17.90 -16.19
CA VAL A 253 23.73 17.64 -17.61
C VAL A 253 25.20 17.96 -17.94
N PHE A 254 25.88 18.75 -17.10
CA PHE A 254 27.32 19.01 -17.21
C PHE A 254 28.22 17.94 -16.58
N ASP A 255 27.68 17.00 -15.82
CA ASP A 255 28.40 15.83 -15.25
C ASP A 255 28.18 14.54 -16.07
N LEU A 256 27.69 14.66 -17.31
CA LEU A 256 27.36 13.52 -18.19
C LEU A 256 28.57 12.68 -18.62
N GLU A 257 29.80 13.15 -18.44
CA GLU A 257 31.00 12.42 -18.90
C GLU A 257 31.76 11.67 -17.79
N VAL A 258 31.47 11.87 -16.49
CA VAL A 258 32.31 11.28 -15.43
C VAL A 258 31.56 10.45 -14.36
N ALA A 259 30.25 10.58 -14.15
CA ALA A 259 29.52 9.64 -13.29
C ALA A 259 28.01 9.67 -13.57
N SER A 260 27.34 8.64 -14.08
CA SER A 260 27.61 7.21 -13.99
C SER A 260 27.22 6.49 -15.30
N PRO A 261 28.13 5.74 -15.94
CA PRO A 261 27.82 4.87 -17.10
C PRO A 261 26.81 3.75 -16.77
N ARG A 262 26.36 3.67 -15.51
CA ARG A 262 25.37 2.76 -14.96
C ARG A 262 24.53 3.46 -13.87
N GLY A 263 24.32 4.78 -13.98
CA GLY A 263 23.46 5.54 -13.07
C GLY A 263 22.04 5.07 -13.29
N LYS A 264 21.57 4.19 -12.43
CA LYS A 264 20.29 3.55 -12.60
C LYS A 264 19.22 4.59 -12.32
N ALA A 265 18.55 5.05 -13.37
CA ALA A 265 17.48 6.03 -13.23
C ALA A 265 16.47 5.52 -12.19
N LEU A 266 16.17 6.36 -11.19
CA LEU A 266 15.24 6.02 -10.13
C LEU A 266 13.85 5.73 -10.74
N PRO A 267 13.12 4.73 -10.23
CA PRO A 267 11.85 4.35 -10.84
C PRO A 267 10.81 5.47 -10.72
N ALA A 268 10.13 5.75 -11.81
CA ALA A 268 8.91 6.55 -11.80
C ALA A 268 7.73 5.68 -11.39
N VAL A 269 6.85 6.20 -10.53
CA VAL A 269 5.59 5.55 -10.17
C VAL A 269 4.46 6.32 -10.85
N ILE A 270 3.51 5.59 -11.41
CA ILE A 270 2.36 6.15 -12.11
C ILE A 270 1.11 5.49 -11.56
N TRP A 271 0.31 6.25 -10.83
CA TRP A 271 -1.02 5.84 -10.42
C TRP A 271 -1.98 6.13 -11.55
N THR A 272 -2.79 5.16 -11.98
CA THR A 272 -3.77 5.36 -13.05
C THR A 272 -4.97 4.43 -12.93
N SER A 273 -6.15 4.88 -13.35
CA SER A 273 -7.35 4.03 -13.47
C SER A 273 -7.21 2.95 -14.56
N LEU A 274 -6.24 3.10 -15.48
CA LEU A 274 -6.09 2.27 -16.68
C LEU A 274 -4.67 1.67 -16.81
N PRO A 275 -4.19 0.87 -15.84
CA PRO A 275 -2.80 0.42 -15.81
C PRO A 275 -2.43 -0.42 -17.04
N LYS A 276 -3.36 -1.24 -17.54
CA LYS A 276 -3.12 -2.10 -18.72
C LYS A 276 -2.95 -1.28 -20.00
N GLN A 277 -3.83 -0.31 -20.24
CA GLN A 277 -3.79 0.56 -21.42
C GLN A 277 -2.53 1.41 -21.42
N PHE A 278 -2.19 1.99 -20.27
CA PHE A 278 -0.94 2.73 -20.09
C PHE A 278 0.26 1.84 -20.43
N GLY A 279 0.29 0.62 -19.87
CA GLY A 279 1.35 -0.35 -20.16
C GLY A 279 1.49 -0.67 -21.64
N GLN A 280 0.38 -0.80 -22.38
CA GLN A 280 0.38 -1.04 -23.82
C GLN A 280 1.09 0.06 -24.59
N PHE A 281 0.81 1.34 -24.30
CA PHE A 281 1.48 2.47 -24.95
C PHE A 281 2.98 2.52 -24.69
N LEU A 282 3.46 1.90 -23.60
CA LEU A 282 4.88 1.83 -23.26
C LEU A 282 5.62 0.61 -23.83
N THR A 283 4.91 -0.40 -24.35
CA THR A 283 5.54 -1.67 -24.78
C THR A 283 6.57 -1.53 -25.91
N GLU A 284 6.48 -0.49 -26.74
CA GLU A 284 7.45 -0.23 -27.81
C GLU A 284 8.82 0.23 -27.27
N THR A 285 8.83 0.89 -26.09
CA THR A 285 10.04 1.46 -25.49
C THR A 285 10.43 0.79 -24.18
N HIS A 286 9.65 -0.19 -23.72
CA HIS A 286 9.83 -0.88 -22.45
C HIS A 286 9.63 -2.38 -22.57
N ARG A 287 10.39 -3.13 -21.79
CA ARG A 287 10.14 -4.54 -21.51
C ARG A 287 9.49 -4.72 -20.15
N LYS A 288 8.59 -5.69 -20.02
CA LYS A 288 8.05 -6.10 -18.72
C LYS A 288 9.15 -6.77 -17.88
N VAL A 289 9.18 -6.47 -16.59
CA VAL A 289 10.07 -7.11 -15.62
C VAL A 289 9.28 -7.64 -14.43
N SER A 290 9.85 -8.62 -13.71
CA SER A 290 9.21 -9.27 -12.57
C SER A 290 9.71 -8.78 -11.20
N THR A 291 10.76 -7.96 -11.18
CA THR A 291 11.39 -7.49 -9.94
C THR A 291 11.42 -5.97 -9.90
N VAL A 292 11.10 -5.39 -8.74
CA VAL A 292 11.16 -3.94 -8.50
C VAL A 292 12.53 -3.38 -8.83
N ARG A 293 13.60 -4.10 -8.44
CA ARG A 293 14.97 -3.69 -8.74
C ARG A 293 15.22 -3.53 -10.24
N ALA A 294 14.55 -4.24 -11.13
CA ALA A 294 14.75 -4.10 -12.57
C ALA A 294 13.85 -3.03 -13.21
N ALA A 295 12.85 -2.53 -12.48
CA ALA A 295 11.87 -1.59 -12.98
C ALA A 295 12.47 -0.17 -13.03
N THR A 296 12.21 0.53 -14.12
CA THR A 296 12.42 1.98 -14.25
C THR A 296 11.08 2.73 -14.23
N VAL A 297 9.97 2.00 -14.43
CA VAL A 297 8.60 2.52 -14.34
C VAL A 297 7.72 1.48 -13.65
N ILE A 298 6.92 1.93 -12.69
CA ILE A 298 5.88 1.15 -12.00
C ILE A 298 4.54 1.82 -12.29
N ILE A 299 3.65 1.10 -12.95
CA ILE A 299 2.28 1.56 -13.22
C ILE A 299 1.37 0.82 -12.26
N ALA A 300 0.63 1.52 -11.42
CA ALA A 300 -0.22 0.95 -10.40
C ALA A 300 -1.66 1.45 -10.52
N PRO A 301 -2.68 0.62 -10.16
CA PRO A 301 -4.07 1.04 -10.13
C PRO A 301 -4.28 2.19 -9.15
N LEU A 302 -4.97 3.23 -9.62
CA LEU A 302 -5.28 4.43 -8.85
C LEU A 302 -6.30 4.15 -7.73
N ALA A 303 -5.96 4.59 -6.52
CA ALA A 303 -6.88 4.73 -5.40
C ALA A 303 -7.29 6.22 -5.23
N PRO A 304 -8.54 6.52 -4.85
CA PRO A 304 -9.07 7.88 -4.75
C PRO A 304 -8.20 8.86 -3.97
N HIS A 305 -7.71 8.46 -2.80
CA HIS A 305 -6.93 9.36 -1.94
C HIS A 305 -5.66 9.87 -2.63
N GLN A 306 -5.08 9.13 -3.58
CA GLN A 306 -3.85 9.50 -4.29
C GLN A 306 -4.01 10.73 -5.18
N LEU A 307 -5.25 11.07 -5.55
CA LEU A 307 -5.59 12.27 -6.29
C LEU A 307 -5.81 13.50 -5.38
N ILE A 308 -5.96 13.32 -4.06
CA ILE A 308 -6.20 14.43 -3.15
C ILE A 308 -4.86 15.10 -2.82
N GLY A 309 -4.81 16.43 -2.85
CA GLY A 309 -3.59 17.19 -2.59
C GLY A 309 -2.54 17.11 -3.71
N THR A 310 -2.95 16.75 -4.93
CA THR A 310 -2.03 16.68 -6.08
C THR A 310 -1.46 18.05 -6.45
N GLY A 311 -0.18 18.08 -6.80
CA GLY A 311 0.49 19.22 -7.42
C GLY A 311 0.67 19.05 -8.92
N GLU A 312 1.37 19.98 -9.57
CA GLU A 312 1.75 19.88 -10.98
C GLU A 312 3.23 20.24 -11.17
N LEU A 313 3.93 19.49 -12.02
CA LEU A 313 5.28 19.79 -12.49
C LEU A 313 5.30 19.75 -14.02
N VAL A 314 5.54 20.89 -14.66
CA VAL A 314 5.57 21.00 -16.14
C VAL A 314 4.30 20.43 -16.79
N GLY A 315 3.13 20.65 -16.15
CA GLY A 315 1.84 20.13 -16.61
C GLY A 315 1.61 18.64 -16.35
N ALA A 316 2.52 17.97 -15.64
CA ALA A 316 2.35 16.60 -15.16
C ALA A 316 1.73 16.62 -13.75
N PRO A 317 0.54 16.02 -13.53
CA PRO A 317 -0.02 15.87 -12.18
C PRO A 317 0.89 14.99 -11.32
N LEU A 318 1.23 15.48 -10.13
CA LEU A 318 2.00 14.79 -9.12
C LEU A 318 1.10 14.46 -7.92
N VAL A 319 1.33 13.33 -7.26
CA VAL A 319 0.71 13.05 -5.95
C VAL A 319 1.15 14.07 -4.89
N SER A 320 0.47 14.10 -3.74
CA SER A 320 0.88 14.96 -2.62
C SER A 320 2.30 14.62 -2.13
N PRO A 321 3.01 15.56 -1.47
CA PRO A 321 4.35 15.32 -0.96
C PRO A 321 4.46 14.11 -0.03
N VAL A 322 3.48 13.92 0.87
CA VAL A 322 3.46 12.76 1.78
C VAL A 322 3.22 11.46 1.03
N GLN A 323 2.31 11.45 0.04
CA GLN A 323 2.11 10.26 -0.81
C GLN A 323 3.39 9.91 -1.58
N ALA A 324 4.10 10.91 -2.12
CA ALA A 324 5.36 10.70 -2.84
C ALA A 324 6.41 10.01 -1.98
N VAL A 325 6.52 10.39 -0.70
CA VAL A 325 7.41 9.75 0.27
C VAL A 325 6.95 8.32 0.58
N ILE A 326 5.67 8.10 0.88
CA ILE A 326 5.13 6.76 1.17
C ILE A 326 5.39 5.80 0.00
N ASP A 327 5.08 6.22 -1.22
CA ASP A 327 5.28 5.39 -2.41
C ASP A 327 6.76 5.06 -2.63
N SER A 328 7.63 6.05 -2.47
CA SER A 328 9.07 5.91 -2.66
C SER A 328 9.73 5.01 -1.62
N LEU A 329 9.35 5.15 -0.34
CA LEU A 329 9.73 4.24 0.74
C LEU A 329 9.25 2.82 0.44
N GLY A 330 8.03 2.68 -0.10
CA GLY A 330 7.43 1.39 -0.42
C GLY A 330 8.14 0.68 -1.56
N VAL A 331 8.58 1.42 -2.58
CA VAL A 331 9.43 0.91 -3.66
C VAL A 331 10.82 0.51 -3.15
N GLY A 332 11.37 1.29 -2.22
CA GLY A 332 12.66 1.02 -1.59
C GLY A 332 13.87 1.31 -2.50
N GLY A 333 15.01 0.70 -2.18
CA GLY A 333 16.28 0.97 -2.86
C GLY A 333 16.73 2.43 -2.71
N GLU A 334 17.40 2.96 -3.74
CA GLU A 334 17.87 4.35 -3.76
C GLU A 334 16.71 5.36 -3.68
N LEU A 335 15.55 5.02 -4.26
CA LEU A 335 14.36 5.86 -4.20
C LEU A 335 13.82 5.95 -2.76
N GLY A 336 13.76 4.81 -2.06
CA GLY A 336 13.39 4.77 -0.65
C GLY A 336 14.39 5.51 0.25
N THR A 337 15.69 5.43 -0.04
CA THR A 337 16.72 6.20 0.71
C THR A 337 16.51 7.70 0.53
N ALA A 338 16.30 8.18 -0.71
CA ALA A 338 16.04 9.60 -0.97
C ALA A 338 14.77 10.10 -0.26
N ALA A 339 13.69 9.30 -0.26
CA ALA A 339 12.47 9.62 0.46
C ALA A 339 12.65 9.64 1.98
N LEU A 340 13.45 8.71 2.52
CA LEU A 340 13.76 8.66 3.94
C LEU A 340 14.54 9.91 4.38
N ASP A 341 15.52 10.34 3.58
CA ASP A 341 16.30 11.54 3.87
C ASP A 341 15.45 12.81 3.76
N LEU A 342 14.55 12.90 2.78
CA LEU A 342 13.56 13.99 2.70
C LEU A 342 12.66 14.01 3.95
N ALA A 343 12.09 12.87 4.31
CA ALA A 343 11.13 12.76 5.42
C ALA A 343 11.76 13.01 6.79
N ARG A 344 13.06 12.79 6.96
CA ARG A 344 13.81 13.17 8.18
C ARG A 344 13.92 14.68 8.37
N GLY A 345 13.73 15.47 7.30
CA GLY A 345 13.76 16.93 7.35
C GLY A 345 12.44 17.59 7.73
N TRP A 346 11.35 16.81 7.89
CA TRP A 346 10.00 17.31 8.17
C TRP A 346 9.72 17.59 9.64
#